data_AF-R7SE42-F1
#
_entry.id   AF-R7SE42-F1
#
_cell.length_a   1.000
_cell.length_b   1.000
_cell.length_c   1.000
_cell.angle_alpha   90.00
_cell.angle_beta   90.00
_cell.angle_gamma   90.00
#
_symmetry.space_group_name_H-M   'P 1'
#
loop_
_entity.id
_entity.type
_entity.pdbx_description
1 polymer ?
#
loop_
_entity_poly.entity_id
_entity_poly.type
_entity_poly.pdbx_seq_one_letter_code
_entity_poly.pdbx_strand_id
1 'polypeptide(L)'
;MAQYYALEALRNLVRICDDSERRQLGEDLLEEDIVGLCLQLLHRYPCILHEAVTNLLRALAGDAFLGNKLSSSVVADAIEGVCRYALAGPDYVISQMLDPLTTWQSSVFPDSGGVIPMDKAARFAPLYYSMIQDNAVGIAYALMGVFPSHTPKFCLEILQKTPHIIDLLLDCAVLDRYPRNPEAQTCMLACETLALLLQWPCNVVPGVPSPLDKAFKVQEWKAMLQMMSIFTSRGDWFEKLIEVWMHVQEEDMMQVQRDVAKLGTADPGELPSPPSLQGVVTIYGDRGTIRSIVLRLIATLTHAAESCGITNAQIESFLHVAYLSGSKGKTPEQCTSYQERLEATEYGAELFLYTTGSDATESATGQCRVGGSVAIEGPVTIASQHVLGPTALVRLLVVLAQRKALDGIQTLKKAPAGLSTSTSLNQVQHITHPDIIRRIINISQSRILERTERGRQRIKEKKDDADINLACSMFVSSAELAAAVVALDTYTEGVYAAEALGARKQLVIALGNASQMALNLGYYQRALHYGCGAVSAAEDIPVEEGLNPSITEKNQRRINQANEGLQCR
;
A
#
# COMPACT_ATOMS: atom_id res chain seq x y z
N MET A 1 7.53 31.17 21.30
CA MET A 1 6.99 32.14 20.31
C MET A 1 7.93 32.42 19.14
N ALA A 2 9.12 33.00 19.34
CA ALA A 2 10.04 33.28 18.22
C ALA A 2 10.37 32.03 17.38
N GLN A 3 10.68 30.90 18.04
CA GLN A 3 10.91 29.61 17.37
C GLN A 3 9.71 29.15 16.53
N TYR A 4 8.49 29.26 17.07
CA TYR A 4 7.27 28.90 16.34
C TYR A 4 7.13 29.70 15.04
N TYR A 5 7.23 31.04 15.12
CA TYR A 5 7.12 31.87 13.93
C TYR A 5 8.25 31.67 12.93
N ALA A 6 9.46 31.33 13.40
CA ALA A 6 10.56 30.97 12.50
C ALA A 6 10.25 29.69 11.71
N LEU A 7 9.75 28.64 12.39
CA LEU A 7 9.36 27.38 11.74
C LEU A 7 8.19 27.57 10.76
N GLU A 8 7.16 28.32 11.15
CA GLU A 8 6.05 28.65 10.26
C GLU A 8 6.48 29.52 9.07
N ALA A 9 7.43 30.43 9.27
CA ALA A 9 8.01 31.19 8.16
C ALA A 9 8.74 30.28 7.17
N LEU A 10 9.55 29.33 7.65
CA LEU A 10 10.21 28.34 6.80
C LEU A 10 9.20 27.48 6.04
N ARG A 11 8.15 27.00 6.72
CA ARG A 11 7.07 26.23 6.09
C ARG A 11 6.39 27.04 4.98
N ASN A 12 6.08 28.30 5.25
CA ASN A 12 5.44 29.17 4.26
C ASN A 12 6.37 29.47 3.08
N LEU A 13 7.68 29.63 3.31
CA LEU A 13 8.67 29.76 2.23
C LEU A 13 8.64 28.55 1.31
N VAL A 14 8.70 27.33 1.86
CA VAL A 14 8.60 26.09 1.07
C VAL A 14 7.33 26.08 0.21
N ARG A 15 6.19 26.51 0.76
CA ARG A 15 4.90 26.49 0.02
C ARG A 15 4.83 27.50 -1.12
N ILE A 16 5.39 28.70 -0.95
CA ILE A 16 5.30 29.77 -1.96
C ILE A 16 6.37 29.70 -3.04
N CYS A 17 7.50 29.05 -2.76
CA CYS A 17 8.59 28.85 -3.71
C CYS A 17 8.16 28.00 -4.92
N ASP A 18 8.78 28.25 -6.07
CA ASP A 18 8.71 27.34 -7.21
C ASP A 18 9.56 26.07 -6.98
N ASP A 19 9.49 25.10 -7.90
CA ASP A 19 10.18 23.82 -7.72
C ASP A 19 11.71 23.96 -7.66
N SER A 20 12.30 24.90 -8.39
CA SER A 20 13.74 25.13 -8.37
C SER A 20 14.16 25.77 -7.04
N GLU A 21 13.41 26.77 -6.59
CA GLU A 21 13.61 27.43 -5.31
C GLU A 21 13.42 26.46 -4.14
N ARG A 22 12.41 25.60 -4.18
CA ARG A 22 12.17 24.56 -3.15
C ARG A 22 13.33 23.58 -3.05
N ARG A 23 13.90 23.16 -4.18
CA ARG A 23 15.07 22.26 -4.21
C ARG A 23 16.29 22.92 -3.56
N GLN A 24 16.59 24.17 -3.93
CA GLN A 24 17.70 24.91 -3.34
C GLN A 24 17.48 25.15 -1.84
N LEU A 25 16.30 25.62 -1.45
CA LEU A 25 15.95 25.85 -0.04
C LEU A 25 16.04 24.55 0.77
N GLY A 26 15.61 23.42 0.20
CA GLY A 26 15.74 22.11 0.84
C GLY A 26 17.19 21.71 1.06
N GLU A 27 18.09 21.99 0.11
CA GLU A 27 19.53 21.74 0.26
C GLU A 27 20.15 22.64 1.34
N ASP A 28 19.88 23.94 1.31
CA ASP A 28 20.38 24.91 2.30
C ASP A 28 19.94 24.53 3.73
N LEU A 29 18.68 24.11 3.90
CA LEU A 29 18.16 23.68 5.19
C LEU A 29 18.74 22.33 5.66
N LEU A 30 19.08 21.44 4.75
CA LEU A 30 19.76 20.18 5.07
C LEU A 30 21.19 20.39 5.56
N GLU A 31 21.91 21.36 5.00
CA GLU A 31 23.25 21.74 5.48
C GLU A 31 23.23 22.20 6.95
N GLU A 32 22.13 22.82 7.37
CA GLU A 32 21.89 23.30 8.74
C GLU A 32 21.21 22.25 9.66
N ASP A 33 21.13 20.98 9.24
CA ASP A 33 20.51 19.87 9.99
C ASP A 33 19.05 20.15 10.43
N ILE A 34 18.23 20.72 9.53
CA ILE A 34 16.82 21.02 9.83
C ILE A 34 16.04 19.79 10.30
N VAL A 35 16.39 18.60 9.79
CA VAL A 35 15.72 17.36 10.16
C VAL A 35 16.08 16.96 11.59
N GLY A 36 17.36 16.98 11.95
CA GLY A 36 17.79 16.74 13.32
C GLY A 36 17.12 17.70 14.31
N LEU A 37 17.04 18.99 13.97
CA LEU A 37 16.33 19.99 14.77
C LEU A 37 14.84 19.63 14.94
N CYS A 38 14.13 19.32 13.85
CA CYS A 38 12.72 18.96 13.90
C CYS A 38 12.46 17.70 14.74
N LEU A 39 13.32 16.67 14.62
CA LEU A 39 13.21 15.45 15.42
C LEU A 39 13.47 15.70 16.91
N GLN A 40 14.44 16.55 17.25
CA GLN A 40 14.66 16.97 18.64
C GLN A 40 13.44 17.71 19.21
N LEU A 41 12.84 18.58 18.41
CA LEU A 41 11.66 19.35 18.79
C LEU A 41 10.40 18.48 18.95
N LEU A 42 10.27 17.39 18.19
CA LEU A 42 9.16 16.43 18.35
C LEU A 42 9.19 15.67 19.69
N HIS A 43 10.32 15.61 20.39
CA HIS A 43 10.46 14.75 21.57
C HIS A 43 10.16 15.43 22.91
N ARG A 44 10.36 16.75 23.06
CA ARG A 44 10.32 17.40 24.39
C ARG A 44 9.91 18.88 24.39
N TYR A 45 8.90 19.26 23.60
CA TYR A 45 8.53 20.67 23.49
C TYR A 45 7.02 20.94 23.62
N PRO A 46 6.62 22.21 23.79
CA PRO A 46 5.23 22.63 23.76
C PRO A 46 4.48 22.14 22.52
N CYS A 47 3.19 21.79 22.65
CA CYS A 47 2.37 21.22 21.58
C CYS A 47 2.28 22.12 20.34
N ILE A 48 2.36 23.44 20.50
CA ILE A 48 2.42 24.39 19.37
C ILE A 48 3.70 24.22 18.54
N LEU A 49 4.81 23.81 19.16
CA LEU A 49 6.04 23.50 18.43
C LEU A 49 5.95 22.14 17.74
N HIS A 50 5.27 21.15 18.34
CA HIS A 50 5.00 19.87 17.66
C HIS A 50 4.22 20.09 16.36
N GLU A 51 3.20 20.94 16.39
CA GLU A 51 2.47 21.35 15.19
C GLU A 51 3.40 21.97 14.14
N ALA A 52 4.15 23.01 14.50
CA ALA A 52 4.99 23.73 13.56
C ALA A 52 6.06 22.83 12.92
N VAL A 53 6.72 21.97 13.70
CA VAL A 53 7.74 21.05 13.15
C VAL A 53 7.14 19.93 12.32
N THR A 54 5.97 19.42 12.70
CA THR A 54 5.29 18.38 11.91
C THR A 54 4.86 18.96 10.56
N ASN A 55 4.27 20.16 10.56
CA ASN A 55 3.87 20.84 9.34
C ASN A 55 5.07 21.20 8.46
N LEU A 56 6.17 21.68 9.05
CA LEU A 56 7.41 21.96 8.32
C LEU A 56 8.00 20.68 7.73
N LEU A 57 8.17 19.62 8.52
CA LEU A 57 8.69 18.34 8.02
C LEU A 57 7.80 17.77 6.92
N ARG A 58 6.47 17.89 7.04
CA ARG A 58 5.53 17.43 6.01
C ARG A 58 5.69 18.19 4.70
N ALA A 59 5.88 19.51 4.78
CA ALA A 59 6.15 20.36 3.62
C ALA A 59 7.53 20.06 3.02
N LEU A 60 8.57 19.87 3.83
CA LEU A 60 9.89 19.49 3.33
C LEU A 60 9.86 18.12 2.65
N ALA A 61 9.22 17.13 3.27
CA ALA A 61 9.11 15.78 2.73
C ALA A 61 8.29 15.73 1.43
N GLY A 62 7.15 16.41 1.38
CA GLY A 62 6.25 16.39 0.22
C GLY A 62 6.61 17.38 -0.89
N ASP A 63 6.89 18.63 -0.53
CA ASP A 63 7.02 19.73 -1.48
C ASP A 63 8.49 20.05 -1.83
N ALA A 64 9.42 19.81 -0.90
CA ALA A 64 10.86 20.04 -1.09
C ALA A 64 11.66 18.76 -1.42
N PHE A 65 10.99 17.64 -1.69
CA PHE A 65 11.59 16.37 -2.12
C PHE A 65 12.65 15.81 -1.15
N LEU A 66 12.49 16.07 0.16
CA LEU A 66 13.48 15.73 1.18
C LEU A 66 13.86 14.24 1.16
N GLY A 67 12.90 13.35 0.91
CA GLY A 67 13.15 11.90 0.91
C GLY A 67 14.20 11.44 -0.11
N ASN A 68 14.41 12.19 -1.20
CA ASN A 68 15.44 11.89 -2.22
C ASN A 68 16.86 12.24 -1.77
N LYS A 69 17.00 13.02 -0.69
CA LYS A 69 18.28 13.57 -0.23
C LYS A 69 18.74 12.94 1.08
N LEU A 70 17.83 12.32 1.83
CA LEU A 70 18.13 11.73 3.12
C LEU A 70 18.76 10.34 3.01
N SER A 71 19.63 10.03 3.96
CA SER A 71 20.12 8.66 4.15
C SER A 71 19.02 7.77 4.74
N SER A 72 19.11 6.46 4.48
CA SER A 72 18.25 5.43 5.08
C SER A 72 18.20 5.53 6.61
N SER A 73 19.33 5.88 7.22
CA SER A 73 19.45 6.14 8.65
C SER A 73 18.55 7.28 9.13
N VAL A 74 18.59 8.44 8.48
CA VAL A 74 17.78 9.62 8.90
C VAL A 74 16.30 9.38 8.63
N VAL A 75 15.96 8.72 7.52
CA VAL A 75 14.57 8.34 7.22
C VAL A 75 14.02 7.40 8.31
N ALA A 76 14.81 6.42 8.77
CA ALA A 76 14.39 5.54 9.86
C ALA A 76 14.09 6.31 11.16
N ASP A 77 14.97 7.23 11.56
CA ASP A 77 14.75 8.05 12.76
C ASP A 77 13.51 8.93 12.63
N ALA A 78 13.27 9.47 11.43
CA ALA A 78 12.11 10.30 11.15
C ALA A 78 10.81 9.48 11.23
N ILE A 79 10.73 8.32 10.57
CA ILE A 79 9.55 7.44 10.62
C ILE A 79 9.29 7.00 12.07
N GLU A 80 10.32 6.58 12.79
CA GLU A 80 10.21 6.22 14.21
C GLU A 80 9.68 7.37 15.07
N GLY A 81 10.23 8.57 14.89
CA GLY A 81 9.86 9.76 15.65
C GLY A 81 8.40 10.16 15.43
N VAL A 82 7.95 10.21 14.16
CA VAL A 82 6.60 10.63 13.83
C VAL A 82 5.54 9.58 14.19
N CYS A 83 5.84 8.28 14.07
CA CYS A 83 4.94 7.24 14.53
C CYS A 83 4.81 7.25 16.06
N ARG A 84 5.91 7.44 16.80
CA ARG A 84 5.84 7.60 18.27
C ARG A 84 5.01 8.80 18.68
N TYR A 85 5.16 9.93 17.99
CA TYR A 85 4.32 11.09 18.22
C TYR A 85 2.84 10.74 17.97
N ALA A 86 2.52 10.12 16.83
CA ALA A 86 1.16 9.74 16.46
C ALA A 86 0.50 8.78 17.48
N LEU A 87 1.29 7.90 18.10
CA LEU A 87 0.82 6.93 19.10
C LEU A 87 0.75 7.49 20.53
N ALA A 88 1.28 8.69 20.80
CA ALA A 88 1.33 9.25 22.15
C ALA A 88 -0.05 9.64 22.72
N GLY A 89 -1.01 9.93 21.84
CA GLY A 89 -2.36 10.34 22.20
C GLY A 89 -2.47 11.83 22.57
N PRO A 90 -3.71 12.35 22.70
CA PRO A 90 -3.95 13.78 22.92
C PRO A 90 -3.70 14.24 24.36
N ASP A 91 -3.52 13.33 25.32
CA ASP A 91 -3.46 13.64 26.76
C ASP A 91 -2.37 14.67 27.09
N TYR A 92 -1.20 14.57 26.45
CA TYR A 92 -0.14 15.54 26.62
C TYR A 92 -0.56 16.94 26.13
N VAL A 93 -1.22 17.03 24.97
CA VAL A 93 -1.71 18.31 24.43
C VAL A 93 -2.78 18.90 25.34
N ILE A 94 -3.70 18.08 25.83
CA ILE A 94 -4.73 18.48 26.79
C ILE A 94 -4.08 19.04 28.06
N SER A 95 -3.10 18.31 28.63
CA SER A 95 -2.42 18.72 29.86
C SER A 95 -1.74 20.09 29.72
N GLN A 96 -1.09 20.34 28.58
CA GLN A 96 -0.44 21.63 28.34
C GLN A 96 -1.41 22.77 28.09
N MET A 97 -2.54 22.52 27.44
CA MET A 97 -3.56 23.55 27.22
C MET A 97 -4.24 23.98 28.54
N LEU A 98 -4.28 23.08 29.52
CA LEU A 98 -4.87 23.33 30.84
C LEU A 98 -3.86 23.87 31.87
N ASP A 99 -2.56 23.68 31.65
CA ASP A 99 -1.51 24.18 32.56
C ASP A 99 -1.36 25.72 32.43
N PRO A 100 -1.49 26.49 33.54
CA PRO A 100 -1.30 27.94 33.54
C PRO A 100 0.01 28.43 32.94
N LEU A 101 1.09 27.63 32.97
CA LEU A 101 2.39 28.00 32.41
C LEU A 101 2.44 27.87 30.88
N THR A 102 1.57 27.04 30.29
CA THR A 102 1.58 26.73 28.86
C THR A 102 0.25 26.99 28.15
N THR A 103 -0.76 27.47 28.88
CA THR A 103 -2.11 27.76 28.34
C THR A 103 -2.12 28.89 27.31
N TRP A 104 -1.13 29.78 27.32
CA TRP A 104 -0.94 30.81 26.29
C TRP A 104 -0.86 30.23 24.87
N GLN A 105 -0.52 28.95 24.71
CA GLN A 105 -0.52 28.28 23.40
C GLN A 105 -1.91 28.31 22.74
N SER A 106 -3.00 28.30 23.52
CA SER A 106 -4.38 28.38 23.02
C SER A 106 -4.67 29.64 22.20
N SER A 107 -3.93 30.74 22.42
CA SER A 107 -4.09 31.99 21.67
C SER A 107 -3.29 32.04 20.37
N VAL A 108 -2.50 31.00 20.07
CA VAL A 108 -1.57 30.95 18.93
C VAL A 108 -2.04 29.96 17.85
N PHE A 109 -2.97 29.06 18.17
CA PHE A 109 -3.48 28.07 17.22
C PHE A 109 -4.16 28.74 16.01
N PRO A 110 -3.65 28.54 14.78
CA PRO A 110 -3.91 29.41 13.64
C PRO A 110 -5.30 29.29 13.00
N ASP A 111 -6.07 28.23 13.30
CA ASP A 111 -7.25 27.87 12.49
C ASP A 111 -8.62 28.14 13.13
N SER A 112 -8.71 28.89 14.23
CA SER A 112 -10.00 29.14 14.90
C SER A 112 -10.59 30.55 14.73
N GLY A 113 -10.00 31.39 13.86
CA GLY A 113 -10.51 32.76 13.65
C GLY A 113 -10.54 33.62 14.93
N GLY A 114 -9.84 33.20 15.98
CA GLY A 114 -9.88 33.78 17.32
C GLY A 114 -9.11 32.96 18.35
N VAL A 115 -9.09 33.44 19.60
CA VAL A 115 -8.48 32.77 20.75
C VAL A 115 -9.42 31.64 21.21
N ILE A 116 -8.94 30.40 21.32
CA ILE A 116 -9.71 29.32 21.93
C ILE A 116 -9.94 29.68 23.41
N PRO A 117 -11.18 29.85 23.89
CA PRO A 117 -11.43 30.10 25.29
C PRO A 117 -10.86 28.99 26.17
N MET A 118 -10.18 29.33 27.27
CA MET A 118 -9.53 28.34 28.15
C MET A 118 -10.50 27.27 28.68
N ASP A 119 -11.75 27.65 28.95
CA ASP A 119 -12.82 26.75 29.37
C ASP A 119 -13.23 25.73 28.30
N LYS A 120 -12.83 25.96 27.04
CA LYS A 120 -13.07 25.06 25.90
C LYS A 120 -11.80 24.33 25.45
N ALA A 121 -10.63 24.64 25.97
CA ALA A 121 -9.35 24.10 25.47
C ALA A 121 -9.30 22.57 25.52
N ALA A 122 -9.78 21.94 26.61
CA ALA A 122 -9.89 20.48 26.70
C ALA A 122 -10.80 19.84 25.64
N ARG A 123 -11.81 20.57 25.15
CA ARG A 123 -12.72 20.12 24.08
C ARG A 123 -12.07 20.19 22.69
N PHE A 124 -11.13 21.11 22.49
CA PHE A 124 -10.49 21.35 21.19
C PHE A 124 -9.13 20.68 21.05
N ALA A 125 -8.37 20.48 22.14
CA ALA A 125 -7.07 19.83 22.12
C ALA A 125 -7.04 18.50 21.34
N PRO A 126 -8.02 17.58 21.49
CA PRO A 126 -7.98 16.32 20.75
C PRO A 126 -8.22 16.49 19.25
N LEU A 127 -8.99 17.51 18.84
CA LEU A 127 -9.18 17.84 17.43
C LEU A 127 -7.85 18.29 16.82
N TYR A 128 -7.17 19.24 17.46
CA TYR A 128 -5.86 19.71 17.01
C TYR A 128 -4.85 18.56 16.95
N TYR A 129 -4.79 17.75 18.00
CA TYR A 129 -3.92 16.57 18.02
C TYR A 129 -4.21 15.65 16.83
N SER A 130 -5.48 15.36 16.52
CA SER A 130 -5.84 14.48 15.40
C SER A 130 -5.38 15.03 14.04
N MET A 131 -5.41 16.36 13.84
CA MET A 131 -4.92 16.98 12.60
C MET A 131 -3.39 16.85 12.48
N ILE A 132 -2.67 17.04 13.58
CA ILE A 132 -1.21 16.91 13.59
C ILE A 132 -0.76 15.45 13.54
N GLN A 133 -1.50 14.53 14.16
CA GLN A 133 -1.29 13.09 14.09
C GLN A 133 -1.33 12.60 12.63
N ASP A 134 -2.29 13.11 11.85
CA ASP A 134 -2.41 12.82 10.44
C ASP A 134 -1.19 13.32 9.63
N ASN A 135 -0.79 14.57 9.85
CA ASN A 135 0.41 15.13 9.23
C ASN A 135 1.68 14.36 9.63
N ALA A 136 1.77 13.89 10.88
CA ALA A 136 2.92 13.15 11.39
C ALA A 136 3.11 11.84 10.62
N VAL A 137 2.07 11.02 10.51
CA VAL A 137 2.16 9.78 9.70
C VAL A 137 2.30 10.11 8.21
N GLY A 138 1.73 11.21 7.75
CA GLY A 138 1.93 11.74 6.40
C GLY A 138 3.39 12.08 6.07
N ILE A 139 4.24 12.42 7.06
CA ILE A 139 5.69 12.58 6.85
C ILE A 139 6.32 11.24 6.49
N ALA A 140 6.01 10.17 7.24
CA ALA A 140 6.55 8.83 6.98
C ALA A 140 6.21 8.38 5.55
N TYR A 141 4.96 8.59 5.16
CA TYR A 141 4.50 8.34 3.80
C TYR A 141 5.26 9.18 2.76
N ALA A 142 5.35 10.50 2.96
CA ALA A 142 6.01 11.40 2.00
C ALA A 142 7.52 11.12 1.84
N LEU A 143 8.19 10.69 2.92
CA LEU A 143 9.59 10.28 2.87
C LEU A 143 9.80 8.99 2.06
N MET A 144 8.82 8.09 2.06
CA MET A 144 8.88 6.83 1.32
C MET A 144 8.35 6.96 -0.11
N GLY A 145 7.38 7.83 -0.35
CA GLY A 145 6.67 8.02 -1.61
C GLY A 145 7.39 8.92 -2.62
N VAL A 146 8.71 8.80 -2.73
CA VAL A 146 9.56 9.65 -3.59
C VAL A 146 9.77 9.07 -4.97
N PHE A 147 9.96 9.93 -5.98
CA PHE A 147 10.31 9.52 -7.35
C PHE A 147 11.79 9.79 -7.66
N PRO A 148 12.54 8.82 -8.21
CA PRO A 148 12.18 7.39 -8.34
C PRO A 148 12.05 6.72 -6.96
N SER A 149 11.31 5.62 -6.88
CA SER A 149 11.07 4.89 -5.63
C SER A 149 12.37 4.43 -5.01
N HIS A 150 12.37 4.31 -3.68
CA HIS A 150 13.50 3.78 -2.94
C HIS A 150 13.87 2.37 -3.39
N THR A 151 15.17 2.12 -3.54
CA THR A 151 15.65 0.77 -3.87
C THR A 151 15.38 -0.20 -2.72
N PRO A 152 15.22 -1.52 -2.99
CA PRO A 152 15.07 -2.52 -1.94
C PRO A 152 16.20 -2.52 -0.90
N LYS A 153 17.43 -2.13 -1.31
CA LYS A 153 18.57 -1.99 -0.41
C LYS A 153 18.37 -0.83 0.57
N PHE A 154 17.88 0.32 0.10
CA PHE A 154 17.61 1.47 0.96
C PHE A 154 16.53 1.15 2.00
N CYS A 155 15.42 0.53 1.57
CA CYS A 155 14.36 0.07 2.48
C CYS A 155 14.88 -0.97 3.50
N LEU A 156 15.76 -1.87 3.08
CA LEU A 156 16.39 -2.83 3.98
C LEU A 156 17.25 -2.14 5.04
N GLU A 157 18.05 -1.14 4.67
CA GLU A 157 18.88 -0.40 5.61
C GLU A 157 18.04 0.35 6.67
N ILE A 158 16.89 0.90 6.29
CA ILE A 158 15.90 1.47 7.23
C ILE A 158 15.49 0.41 8.27
N LEU A 159 15.04 -0.76 7.79
CA LEU A 159 14.53 -1.82 8.66
C LEU A 159 15.63 -2.50 9.48
N GLN A 160 16.87 -2.53 9.01
CA GLN A 160 18.01 -3.03 9.77
C GLN A 160 18.38 -2.10 10.92
N LYS A 161 18.27 -0.78 10.71
CA LYS A 161 18.53 0.21 11.76
C LYS A 161 17.43 0.18 12.82
N THR A 162 16.17 0.26 12.39
CA THR A 162 15.02 0.32 13.32
C THR A 162 13.95 -0.70 12.94
N PRO A 163 14.13 -2.00 13.28
CA PRO A 163 13.17 -3.06 12.94
C PRO A 163 11.75 -2.84 13.49
N HIS A 164 11.63 -2.17 14.64
CA HIS A 164 10.34 -1.94 15.29
C HIS A 164 9.48 -0.86 14.58
N ILE A 165 9.98 -0.21 13.53
CA ILE A 165 9.15 0.68 12.68
C ILE A 165 7.94 -0.08 12.16
N ILE A 166 8.09 -1.37 11.88
CA ILE A 166 7.00 -2.25 11.46
C ILE A 166 5.89 -2.29 12.50
N ASP A 167 6.26 -2.47 13.78
CA ASP A 167 5.30 -2.51 14.88
C ASP A 167 4.61 -1.16 15.03
N LEU A 168 5.38 -0.06 14.99
CA LEU A 168 4.85 1.30 15.09
C LEU A 168 3.87 1.64 13.96
N LEU A 169 4.15 1.24 12.73
CA LEU A 169 3.26 1.47 11.59
C LEU A 169 1.99 0.61 11.68
N LEU A 170 2.09 -0.64 12.14
CA LEU A 170 0.91 -1.49 12.38
C LEU A 170 0.05 -0.92 13.53
N ASP A 171 0.69 -0.41 14.59
CA ASP A 171 -0.01 0.24 15.71
C ASP A 171 -0.68 1.55 15.25
N CYS A 172 -0.04 2.33 14.38
CA CYS A 172 -0.68 3.51 13.76
C CYS A 172 -1.85 3.13 12.85
N ALA A 173 -1.82 1.95 12.23
CA ALA A 173 -2.85 1.47 11.31
C ALA A 173 -4.15 1.01 12.00
N VAL A 174 -4.15 0.88 13.33
CA VAL A 174 -5.31 0.51 14.16
C VAL A 174 -5.80 1.65 15.07
N LEU A 175 -5.33 2.89 14.84
CA LEU A 175 -5.79 4.05 15.59
C LEU A 175 -7.26 4.37 15.28
N ASP A 176 -8.08 4.50 16.32
CA ASP A 176 -9.48 4.91 16.15
C ASP A 176 -9.59 6.30 15.52
N ARG A 177 -10.54 6.45 14.59
CA ARG A 177 -10.87 7.77 14.05
C ARG A 177 -11.44 8.67 15.12
N TYR A 178 -10.92 9.90 15.18
CA TYR A 178 -11.47 10.91 16.07
C TYR A 178 -12.81 11.42 15.54
N PRO A 179 -13.92 11.39 16.31
CA PRO A 179 -15.25 11.75 15.79
C PRO A 179 -15.38 13.17 15.24
N ARG A 180 -14.51 14.12 15.64
CA ARG A 180 -14.51 15.48 15.08
C ARG A 180 -13.52 15.68 13.93
N ASN A 181 -12.75 14.64 13.59
CA ASN A 181 -11.90 14.58 12.40
C ASN A 181 -11.99 13.18 11.76
N PRO A 182 -13.19 12.75 11.30
CA PRO A 182 -13.41 11.42 10.78
C PRO A 182 -12.75 11.18 9.42
N GLU A 183 -12.28 12.24 8.75
CA GLU A 183 -11.55 12.18 7.47
C GLU A 183 -10.05 11.97 7.66
N ALA A 184 -9.55 11.89 8.91
CA ALA A 184 -8.15 11.59 9.17
C ALA A 184 -7.73 10.29 8.48
N GLN A 185 -6.58 10.34 7.80
CA GLN A 185 -6.03 9.29 6.95
C GLN A 185 -4.90 8.52 7.63
N THR A 186 -4.67 8.75 8.92
CA THR A 186 -3.56 8.20 9.70
C THR A 186 -3.38 6.70 9.48
N CYS A 187 -4.47 5.93 9.56
CA CYS A 187 -4.41 4.47 9.39
C CYS A 187 -4.03 4.06 7.95
N MET A 188 -4.56 4.78 6.95
CA MET A 188 -4.26 4.53 5.55
C MET A 188 -2.81 4.89 5.23
N LEU A 189 -2.33 6.05 5.66
CA LEU A 189 -0.96 6.50 5.42
C LEU A 189 0.08 5.57 6.08
N ALA A 190 -0.23 5.03 7.27
CA ALA A 190 0.61 4.03 7.90
C ALA A 190 0.68 2.73 7.06
N CYS A 191 -0.46 2.27 6.55
CA CYS A 191 -0.53 1.13 5.63
C CYS A 191 0.23 1.38 4.32
N GLU A 192 0.06 2.56 3.70
CA GLU A 192 0.77 2.90 2.47
C GLU A 192 2.27 2.96 2.67
N THR A 193 2.73 3.48 3.81
CA THR A 193 4.15 3.47 4.19
C THR A 193 4.69 2.04 4.29
N LEU A 194 3.94 1.12 4.92
CA LEU A 194 4.30 -0.31 4.96
C LEU A 194 4.35 -0.94 3.56
N ALA A 195 3.39 -0.58 2.70
CA ALA A 195 3.36 -1.07 1.32
C ALA A 195 4.57 -0.60 0.50
N LEU A 196 4.99 0.65 0.68
CA LEU A 196 6.19 1.22 0.04
C LEU A 196 7.48 0.56 0.56
N LEU A 197 7.58 0.30 1.86
CA LEU A 197 8.73 -0.40 2.46
C LEU A 197 8.92 -1.82 1.92
N LEU A 198 7.82 -2.52 1.61
CA LEU A 198 7.81 -3.93 1.19
C LEU A 198 7.41 -4.12 -0.28
N GLN A 199 7.53 -3.08 -1.10
CA GLN A 199 7.09 -3.11 -2.49
C GLN A 199 7.93 -4.09 -3.32
N TRP A 200 7.24 -4.84 -4.21
CA TRP A 200 7.90 -5.63 -5.25
C TRP A 200 8.52 -4.72 -6.32
N PRO A 201 9.72 -5.05 -6.84
CA PRO A 201 10.25 -4.43 -8.04
C PRO A 201 9.19 -4.44 -9.15
N CYS A 202 9.00 -3.30 -9.81
CA CYS A 202 7.90 -3.09 -10.75
C CYS A 202 7.94 -4.01 -11.98
N ASN A 203 9.09 -4.65 -12.25
CA ASN A 203 9.33 -5.65 -13.29
C ASN A 203 9.07 -7.10 -12.85
N VAL A 204 8.71 -7.35 -11.59
CA VAL A 204 8.42 -8.69 -11.05
C VAL A 204 6.91 -8.92 -10.95
N VAL A 205 6.47 -10.11 -11.35
CA VAL A 205 5.11 -10.62 -11.06
C VAL A 205 5.27 -11.80 -10.12
N PRO A 206 4.82 -11.72 -8.85
CA PRO A 206 5.11 -12.79 -7.90
C PRO A 206 4.40 -14.10 -8.31
N GLY A 207 5.14 -15.21 -8.23
CA GLY A 207 4.71 -16.53 -8.73
C GLY A 207 5.03 -16.81 -10.19
N VAL A 208 5.59 -15.86 -10.95
CA VAL A 208 6.02 -16.07 -12.33
C VAL A 208 7.54 -16.26 -12.40
N PRO A 209 8.04 -17.42 -12.87
CA PRO A 209 9.47 -17.59 -13.08
C PRO A 209 9.92 -16.65 -14.20
N SER A 210 11.03 -15.94 -13.99
CA SER A 210 11.60 -15.06 -15.00
C SER A 210 13.05 -15.45 -15.28
N PRO A 211 13.40 -15.85 -16.52
CA PRO A 211 14.67 -16.49 -16.86
C PRO A 211 15.88 -15.53 -16.93
N LEU A 212 15.69 -14.22 -16.88
CA LEU A 212 16.76 -13.24 -17.12
C LEU A 212 17.41 -12.68 -15.85
N ASP A 213 18.72 -12.48 -15.97
CA ASP A 213 19.65 -11.85 -15.03
C ASP A 213 19.65 -12.38 -13.58
N LYS A 214 20.30 -13.53 -13.40
CA LYS A 214 20.48 -14.15 -12.08
C LYS A 214 21.22 -13.23 -11.11
N ALA A 215 22.11 -12.35 -11.55
CA ALA A 215 22.96 -11.56 -10.65
C ALA A 215 22.20 -10.34 -10.08
N PHE A 216 21.57 -9.54 -10.94
CA PHE A 216 20.79 -8.37 -10.52
C PHE A 216 19.59 -8.78 -9.64
N LYS A 217 18.83 -9.79 -10.09
CA LYS A 217 17.72 -10.34 -9.29
C LYS A 217 18.16 -10.84 -7.94
N VAL A 218 19.31 -11.51 -7.84
CA VAL A 218 19.75 -12.07 -6.56
C VAL A 218 19.96 -10.97 -5.53
N GLN A 219 20.43 -9.78 -5.90
CA GLN A 219 20.65 -8.71 -4.92
C GLN A 219 19.34 -8.07 -4.43
N GLU A 220 18.46 -7.64 -5.35
CA GLU A 220 17.17 -7.03 -4.99
C GLU A 220 16.26 -8.03 -4.26
N TRP A 221 16.18 -9.27 -4.78
CA TRP A 221 15.42 -10.34 -4.15
C TRP A 221 15.96 -10.69 -2.76
N LYS A 222 17.29 -10.74 -2.59
CA LYS A 222 17.89 -10.98 -1.28
C LYS A 222 17.54 -9.87 -0.30
N ALA A 223 17.59 -8.60 -0.73
CA ALA A 223 17.21 -7.49 0.12
C ALA A 223 15.74 -7.59 0.54
N MET A 224 14.84 -7.89 -0.40
CA MET A 224 13.43 -8.14 -0.10
C MET A 224 13.19 -9.30 0.87
N LEU A 225 13.84 -10.45 0.66
CA LEU A 225 13.75 -11.58 1.58
C LEU A 225 14.23 -11.21 2.99
N GLN A 226 15.29 -10.42 3.09
CA GLN A 226 15.77 -9.93 4.39
C GLN A 226 14.78 -8.97 5.04
N MET A 227 14.15 -8.06 4.28
CA MET A 227 13.07 -7.20 4.80
C MET A 227 11.88 -8.00 5.30
N MET A 228 11.42 -8.98 4.53
CA MET A 228 10.32 -9.89 4.95
C MET A 228 10.71 -10.74 6.15
N SER A 229 11.97 -11.17 6.25
CA SER A 229 12.49 -11.86 7.44
C SER A 229 12.52 -10.96 8.67
N ILE A 230 12.89 -9.69 8.53
CA ILE A 230 12.80 -8.71 9.63
C ILE A 230 11.33 -8.56 10.06
N PHE A 231 10.41 -8.40 9.11
CA PHE A 231 8.97 -8.29 9.40
C PHE A 231 8.42 -9.50 10.16
N THR A 232 8.68 -10.70 9.66
CA THR A 232 8.18 -11.96 10.25
C THR A 232 8.90 -12.35 11.54
N SER A 233 10.05 -11.73 11.84
CA SER A 233 10.75 -11.90 13.12
C SER A 233 10.18 -11.02 14.25
N ARG A 234 9.33 -10.03 13.94
CA ARG A 234 8.67 -9.20 14.96
C ARG A 234 7.68 -10.04 15.76
N GLY A 235 7.57 -9.75 17.06
CA GLY A 235 6.60 -10.42 17.93
C GLY A 235 5.17 -10.13 17.47
N ASP A 236 4.34 -11.16 17.44
CA ASP A 236 2.91 -11.07 17.12
C ASP A 236 2.58 -10.36 15.78
N TRP A 237 3.53 -10.33 14.83
CA TRP A 237 3.39 -9.61 13.55
C TRP A 237 2.13 -9.98 12.78
N PHE A 238 1.75 -11.26 12.84
CA PHE A 238 0.58 -11.78 12.12
C PHE A 238 -0.72 -11.40 12.82
N GLU A 239 -0.73 -11.34 14.14
CA GLU A 239 -1.88 -10.87 14.92
C GLU A 239 -2.10 -9.38 14.67
N LYS A 240 -1.03 -8.57 14.71
CA LYS A 240 -1.11 -7.15 14.39
C LYS A 240 -1.63 -6.91 12.96
N LEU A 241 -1.19 -7.70 11.99
CA LEU A 241 -1.69 -7.57 10.62
C LEU A 241 -3.17 -7.97 10.48
N ILE A 242 -3.62 -8.98 11.24
CA ILE A 242 -5.05 -9.34 11.33
C ILE A 242 -5.84 -8.25 12.06
N GLU A 243 -5.27 -7.64 13.10
CA GLU A 243 -5.88 -6.54 13.86
C GLU A 243 -6.16 -5.34 12.97
N VAL A 244 -5.25 -4.95 12.07
CA VAL A 244 -5.49 -3.90 11.05
C VAL A 244 -6.72 -4.24 10.20
N TRP A 245 -6.86 -5.48 9.76
CA TRP A 245 -8.05 -5.91 9.01
C TRP A 245 -9.32 -5.85 9.84
N MET A 246 -9.27 -6.36 11.07
CA MET A 246 -10.42 -6.42 11.97
C MET A 246 -10.88 -5.02 12.39
N HIS A 247 -9.95 -4.09 12.65
CA HIS A 247 -10.25 -2.70 12.96
C HIS A 247 -11.10 -2.05 11.85
N VAL A 248 -10.72 -2.22 10.59
CA VAL A 248 -11.54 -1.74 9.45
C VAL A 248 -12.89 -2.47 9.40
N GLN A 249 -12.92 -3.77 9.67
CA GLN A 249 -14.14 -4.57 9.62
C GLN A 249 -15.15 -4.19 10.72
N GLU A 250 -14.69 -3.81 11.90
CA GLU A 250 -15.49 -3.59 13.11
C GLU A 250 -15.88 -2.11 13.30
N GLU A 251 -15.27 -1.19 12.57
CA GLU A 251 -15.62 0.24 12.61
C GLU A 251 -17.10 0.49 12.23
N ASP A 252 -17.83 1.17 13.11
CA ASP A 252 -19.25 1.52 12.93
C ASP A 252 -19.41 2.66 11.91
N MET A 253 -19.55 2.29 10.64
CA MET A 253 -19.73 3.25 9.56
C MET A 253 -21.01 4.08 9.66
N MET A 254 -22.04 3.61 10.38
CA MET A 254 -23.24 4.41 10.62
C MET A 254 -22.97 5.51 11.64
N GLN A 255 -22.10 5.26 12.62
CA GLN A 255 -21.61 6.28 13.55
C GLN A 255 -20.70 7.28 12.82
N VAL A 256 -19.76 6.81 12.00
CA VAL A 256 -18.85 7.68 11.22
C VAL A 256 -19.65 8.62 10.30
N GLN A 257 -20.63 8.10 9.55
CA GLN A 257 -21.49 8.91 8.69
C GLN A 257 -22.28 9.97 9.48
N ARG A 258 -22.77 9.62 10.68
CA ARG A 258 -23.45 10.57 11.58
C ARG A 258 -22.51 11.66 12.06
N ASP A 259 -21.26 11.34 12.36
CA ASP A 259 -20.28 12.30 12.83
C ASP A 259 -19.85 13.26 11.71
N VAL A 260 -19.63 12.76 10.49
CA VAL A 260 -19.43 13.60 9.29
C VAL A 260 -20.61 14.56 9.09
N ALA A 261 -21.84 14.04 9.17
CA ALA A 261 -23.05 14.85 9.00
C ALA A 261 -23.19 15.97 10.06
N LYS A 262 -22.84 15.69 11.32
CA LYS A 262 -22.88 16.70 12.40
C LYS A 262 -21.89 17.83 12.15
N LEU A 263 -20.68 17.51 11.70
CA LEU A 263 -19.65 18.52 11.38
C LEU A 263 -20.09 19.43 10.23
N GLY A 264 -20.84 18.91 9.25
CA GLY A 264 -21.42 19.71 8.17
C GLY A 264 -22.48 20.74 8.63
N THR A 265 -22.99 20.60 9.86
CA THR A 265 -24.01 21.48 10.47
C THR A 265 -23.47 22.36 11.60
N ALA A 266 -22.19 22.23 11.94
CA ALA A 266 -21.57 22.99 13.03
C ALA A 266 -21.33 24.46 12.64
N ASP A 267 -21.26 25.33 13.65
CA ASP A 267 -21.02 26.76 13.44
C ASP A 267 -19.69 26.98 12.70
N PRO A 268 -19.64 27.85 11.66
CA PRO A 268 -18.45 28.08 10.83
C PRO A 268 -17.19 28.53 11.60
N GLY A 269 -17.34 28.98 12.85
CA GLY A 269 -16.24 29.39 13.72
C GLY A 269 -15.66 28.27 14.60
N GLU A 270 -16.27 27.06 14.64
CA GLU A 270 -15.77 25.95 15.47
C GLU A 270 -14.90 24.93 14.71
N LEU A 271 -14.86 24.97 13.37
CA LEU A 271 -14.17 23.96 12.54
C LEU A 271 -13.55 24.56 11.27
N PRO A 272 -12.36 24.09 10.84
CA PRO A 272 -11.63 24.64 9.69
C PRO A 272 -12.29 24.42 8.32
N SER A 273 -13.33 23.59 8.17
CA SER A 273 -14.32 23.58 7.07
C SER A 273 -15.35 22.48 7.32
N PRO A 274 -16.62 22.63 6.88
CA PRO A 274 -17.59 21.53 6.96
C PRO A 274 -17.16 20.39 6.03
N PRO A 275 -17.18 19.13 6.48
CA PRO A 275 -16.90 18.00 5.61
C PRO A 275 -17.95 17.92 4.50
N SER A 276 -17.48 17.59 3.30
CA SER A 276 -18.34 17.50 2.13
C SER A 276 -18.91 16.08 1.98
N LEU A 277 -19.92 15.90 1.13
CA LEU A 277 -20.37 14.57 0.70
C LEU A 277 -19.20 13.71 0.14
N GLN A 278 -18.14 14.35 -0.37
CA GLN A 278 -16.92 13.69 -0.81
C GLN A 278 -16.12 13.08 0.36
N GLY A 279 -16.26 13.61 1.56
CA GLY A 279 -15.63 13.11 2.78
C GLY A 279 -15.98 11.66 3.08
N VAL A 280 -17.28 11.35 3.08
CA VAL A 280 -17.76 9.98 3.30
C VAL A 280 -17.20 9.03 2.23
N VAL A 281 -17.24 9.43 0.96
CA VAL A 281 -16.71 8.61 -0.15
C VAL A 281 -15.21 8.34 0.05
N THR A 282 -14.46 9.35 0.49
CA THR A 282 -13.02 9.24 0.78
C THR A 282 -12.77 8.23 1.90
N ILE A 283 -13.53 8.29 3.00
CA ILE A 283 -13.40 7.34 4.12
C ILE A 283 -13.64 5.89 3.65
N TYR A 284 -14.67 5.64 2.82
CA TYR A 284 -14.89 4.31 2.24
C TYR A 284 -13.75 3.88 1.31
N GLY A 285 -13.20 4.81 0.52
CA GLY A 285 -12.01 4.59 -0.28
C GLY A 285 -10.80 4.18 0.56
N ASP A 286 -10.48 4.95 1.61
CA ASP A 286 -9.36 4.73 2.51
C ASP A 286 -9.45 3.35 3.20
N ARG A 287 -10.65 2.97 3.66
CA ARG A 287 -10.93 1.62 4.20
C ARG A 287 -10.64 0.52 3.19
N GLY A 288 -11.07 0.71 1.94
CA GLY A 288 -10.82 -0.21 0.84
C GLY A 288 -9.33 -0.34 0.50
N THR A 289 -8.61 0.78 0.53
CA THR A 289 -7.15 0.84 0.34
C THR A 289 -6.42 0.08 1.44
N ILE A 290 -6.78 0.30 2.72
CA ILE A 290 -6.21 -0.44 3.86
C ILE A 290 -6.38 -1.96 3.67
N ARG A 291 -7.60 -2.42 3.36
CA ARG A 291 -7.86 -3.85 3.09
C ARG A 291 -7.01 -4.40 1.95
N SER A 292 -6.89 -3.64 0.86
CA SER A 292 -6.10 -4.04 -0.29
C SER A 292 -4.61 -4.12 0.05
N ILE A 293 -4.10 -3.21 0.88
CA ILE A 293 -2.72 -3.26 1.39
C ILE A 293 -2.49 -4.46 2.29
N VAL A 294 -3.38 -4.74 3.25
CA VAL A 294 -3.26 -5.93 4.11
C VAL A 294 -3.20 -7.21 3.27
N LEU A 295 -4.07 -7.34 2.27
CA LEU A 295 -4.07 -8.50 1.36
C LEU A 295 -2.79 -8.55 0.51
N ARG A 296 -2.26 -7.40 0.08
CA ARG A 296 -0.96 -7.32 -0.62
C ARG A 296 0.19 -7.77 0.27
N LEU A 297 0.21 -7.37 1.55
CA LEU A 297 1.21 -7.80 2.53
C LEU A 297 1.12 -9.30 2.77
N ILE A 298 -0.09 -9.85 3.00
CA ILE A 298 -0.32 -11.29 3.13
C ILE A 298 0.19 -12.02 1.88
N ALA A 299 -0.21 -11.59 0.68
CA ALA A 299 0.20 -12.21 -0.58
C ALA A 299 1.72 -12.13 -0.82
N THR A 300 2.37 -11.09 -0.31
CA THR A 300 3.82 -10.86 -0.43
C THR A 300 4.60 -11.76 0.52
N LEU A 301 4.26 -11.72 1.81
CA LEU A 301 4.91 -12.52 2.85
C LEU A 301 4.76 -14.02 2.59
N THR A 302 3.57 -14.44 2.15
CA THR A 302 3.29 -15.85 1.82
C THR A 302 4.08 -16.34 0.61
N HIS A 303 4.43 -15.47 -0.34
CA HIS A 303 5.29 -15.84 -1.46
C HIS A 303 6.71 -16.23 -0.99
N ALA A 304 7.16 -15.65 0.13
CA ALA A 304 8.44 -15.94 0.76
C ALA A 304 8.32 -16.80 2.04
N ALA A 305 7.21 -17.54 2.22
CA ALA A 305 6.88 -18.21 3.48
C ALA A 305 7.97 -19.16 3.98
N GLU A 306 8.59 -19.93 3.08
CA GLU A 306 9.70 -20.84 3.41
C GLU A 306 10.94 -20.09 3.89
N SER A 307 11.34 -19.06 3.14
CA SER A 307 12.54 -18.26 3.43
C SER A 307 12.41 -17.42 4.71
N CYS A 308 11.17 -17.10 5.10
CA CYS A 308 10.87 -16.23 6.25
C CYS A 308 10.40 -17.01 7.48
N GLY A 309 10.40 -18.34 7.44
CA GLY A 309 10.02 -19.17 8.60
C GLY A 309 8.56 -19.02 9.02
N ILE A 310 7.65 -18.65 8.09
CA ILE A 310 6.22 -18.52 8.40
C ILE A 310 5.63 -19.91 8.64
N THR A 311 5.02 -20.14 9.81
CA THR A 311 4.47 -21.44 10.23
C THR A 311 3.09 -21.73 9.60
N ASN A 312 2.64 -23.00 9.62
CA ASN A 312 1.30 -23.34 9.13
C ASN A 312 0.19 -22.66 9.92
N ALA A 313 0.34 -22.54 11.26
CA ALA A 313 -0.66 -21.86 12.08
C ALA A 313 -0.83 -20.38 11.69
N GLN A 314 0.27 -19.70 11.33
CA GLN A 314 0.22 -18.32 10.81
C GLN A 314 -0.46 -18.26 9.43
N ILE A 315 -0.13 -19.19 8.52
CA ILE A 315 -0.80 -19.30 7.21
C ILE A 315 -2.31 -19.54 7.39
N GLU A 316 -2.68 -20.47 8.26
CA GLU A 316 -4.08 -20.80 8.57
C GLU A 316 -4.82 -19.61 9.20
N SER A 317 -4.13 -18.80 10.02
CA SER A 317 -4.70 -17.59 10.62
C SER A 317 -5.12 -16.56 9.58
N PHE A 318 -4.40 -16.44 8.46
CA PHE A 318 -4.76 -15.51 7.38
C PHE A 318 -5.89 -16.00 6.46
N LEU A 319 -6.26 -17.29 6.52
CA LEU A 319 -7.28 -17.85 5.61
C LEU A 319 -8.60 -17.11 5.71
N HIS A 320 -9.05 -16.77 6.92
CA HIS A 320 -10.34 -16.11 7.11
C HIS A 320 -10.34 -14.68 6.54
N VAL A 321 -9.26 -13.91 6.75
CA VAL A 321 -9.05 -12.58 6.17
C VAL A 321 -9.16 -12.64 4.64
N ALA A 322 -8.37 -13.53 4.02
CA ALA A 322 -8.36 -13.67 2.57
C ALA A 322 -9.69 -14.23 2.03
N TYR A 323 -10.35 -15.14 2.75
CA TYR A 323 -11.65 -15.70 2.35
C TYR A 323 -12.78 -14.66 2.37
N LEU A 324 -12.88 -13.86 3.43
CA LEU A 324 -13.90 -12.78 3.52
C LEU A 324 -13.75 -11.78 2.38
N SER A 325 -12.50 -11.53 1.96
CA SER A 325 -12.19 -10.62 0.88
C SER A 325 -12.58 -11.11 -0.52
N GLY A 326 -12.74 -12.43 -0.70
CA GLY A 326 -13.12 -13.07 -1.97
C GLY A 326 -14.60 -12.96 -2.36
N SER A 327 -15.42 -12.29 -1.54
CA SER A 327 -16.84 -12.10 -1.78
C SER A 327 -17.13 -11.21 -3.01
N LYS A 328 -18.29 -11.42 -3.65
CA LYS A 328 -18.73 -10.61 -4.80
C LYS A 328 -19.30 -9.29 -4.30
N GLY A 329 -18.52 -8.21 -4.36
CA GLY A 329 -19.06 -6.85 -4.30
C GLY A 329 -19.79 -6.49 -5.61
N LYS A 330 -20.73 -5.55 -5.51
CA LYS A 330 -21.41 -4.96 -6.68
C LYS A 330 -20.47 -4.01 -7.40
N THR A 331 -20.55 -3.96 -8.72
CA THR A 331 -19.90 -2.87 -9.48
C THR A 331 -20.73 -1.59 -9.34
N PRO A 332 -20.14 -0.39 -9.57
CA PRO A 332 -20.88 0.87 -9.49
C PRO A 332 -22.14 0.89 -10.36
N GLU A 333 -22.12 0.22 -11.51
CA GLU A 333 -23.24 0.13 -12.45
C GLU A 333 -24.37 -0.78 -11.95
N GLN A 334 -24.08 -1.67 -11.00
CA GLN A 334 -25.04 -2.60 -10.38
C GLN A 334 -25.67 -2.04 -9.09
N CYS A 335 -25.20 -0.90 -8.62
CA CYS A 335 -25.65 -0.30 -7.36
C CYS A 335 -26.99 0.43 -7.55
N THR A 336 -27.97 0.12 -6.71
CA THR A 336 -29.31 0.75 -6.74
C THR A 336 -29.51 1.80 -5.64
N SER A 337 -28.62 1.84 -4.64
CA SER A 337 -28.69 2.78 -3.52
C SER A 337 -27.38 3.57 -3.34
N TYR A 338 -27.42 4.63 -2.54
CA TYR A 338 -26.20 5.36 -2.17
C TYR A 338 -25.27 4.51 -1.31
N GLN A 339 -25.82 3.76 -0.36
CA GLN A 339 -25.05 2.85 0.50
C GLN A 339 -24.32 1.77 -0.32
N GLU A 340 -25.00 1.19 -1.32
CA GLU A 340 -24.36 0.22 -2.22
C GLU A 340 -23.20 0.84 -3.03
N ARG A 341 -23.30 2.13 -3.40
CA ARG A 341 -22.21 2.85 -4.08
C ARG A 341 -21.01 3.11 -3.17
N LEU A 342 -21.25 3.41 -1.89
CA LEU A 342 -20.19 3.55 -0.89
C LEU A 342 -19.46 2.21 -0.68
N GLU A 343 -20.21 1.13 -0.51
CA GLU A 343 -19.65 -0.22 -0.42
C GLU A 343 -18.87 -0.59 -1.68
N ALA A 344 -19.42 -0.34 -2.88
CA ALA A 344 -18.72 -0.59 -4.13
C ALA A 344 -17.43 0.23 -4.26
N THR A 345 -17.38 1.45 -3.69
CA THR A 345 -16.17 2.27 -3.62
C THR A 345 -15.10 1.59 -2.75
N GLU A 346 -15.49 1.11 -1.58
CA GLU A 346 -14.60 0.41 -0.66
C GLU A 346 -14.08 -0.92 -1.25
N TYR A 347 -14.95 -1.73 -1.84
CA TYR A 347 -14.54 -2.99 -2.48
C TYR A 347 -13.70 -2.79 -3.75
N GLY A 348 -13.93 -1.67 -4.45
CA GLY A 348 -13.28 -1.31 -5.70
C GLY A 348 -12.03 -0.44 -5.54
N ALA A 349 -11.69 -0.02 -4.31
CA ALA A 349 -10.53 0.82 -4.04
C ALA A 349 -9.23 0.12 -4.46
N GLU A 350 -8.36 0.85 -5.14
CA GLU A 350 -7.05 0.37 -5.61
C GLU A 350 -6.02 1.46 -5.30
N LEU A 351 -4.81 1.06 -4.93
CA LEU A 351 -3.69 2.00 -4.85
C LEU A 351 -3.08 2.13 -6.24
N PHE A 352 -3.03 3.35 -6.76
CA PHE A 352 -2.32 3.68 -7.99
C PHE A 352 -1.59 5.00 -7.77
N LEU A 353 -0.37 4.91 -7.27
CA LEU A 353 0.40 6.04 -6.81
C LEU A 353 1.57 6.30 -7.75
N TYR A 354 1.57 7.45 -8.40
CA TYR A 354 2.83 8.03 -8.88
C TYR A 354 3.52 8.63 -7.66
N THR A 355 4.72 8.17 -7.39
CA THR A 355 5.53 8.77 -6.35
C THR A 355 5.77 10.25 -6.67
N THR A 356 5.77 11.10 -5.65
CA THR A 356 5.83 12.55 -5.83
C THR A 356 7.20 12.96 -6.35
N GLY A 357 7.24 13.55 -7.54
CA GLY A 357 8.41 14.18 -8.15
C GLY A 357 7.97 15.27 -9.12
N SER A 358 8.55 16.47 -8.97
CA SER A 358 8.21 17.68 -9.73
C SER A 358 8.31 17.53 -11.25
N ASP A 359 9.15 16.60 -11.74
CA ASP A 359 9.31 16.34 -13.18
C ASP A 359 8.27 15.33 -13.73
N ALA A 360 7.53 14.62 -12.87
CA ALA A 360 6.51 13.65 -13.29
C ALA A 360 5.19 14.33 -13.71
N THR A 361 4.97 15.59 -13.34
CA THR A 361 3.75 16.34 -13.67
C THR A 361 3.80 17.01 -15.04
N GLU A 362 4.98 17.27 -15.61
CA GLU A 362 5.10 17.87 -16.96
C GLU A 362 5.18 16.82 -18.09
N SER A 363 5.50 15.56 -17.78
CA SER A 363 5.33 14.48 -18.77
C SER A 363 4.79 13.21 -18.12
N ALA A 364 3.62 12.76 -18.58
CA ALA A 364 2.97 11.51 -18.18
C ALA A 364 3.83 10.25 -18.43
N THR A 365 5.02 10.41 -19.02
CA THR A 365 5.99 9.35 -19.29
C THR A 365 6.71 8.85 -18.03
N GLY A 366 6.65 9.59 -16.91
CA GLY A 366 7.39 9.25 -15.69
C GLY A 366 8.89 9.31 -15.92
N GLN A 367 9.36 10.33 -16.66
CA GLN A 367 10.77 10.50 -17.00
C GLN A 367 11.38 11.61 -16.14
N CYS A 368 12.39 11.29 -15.34
CA CYS A 368 13.25 12.30 -14.70
C CYS A 368 14.70 12.11 -15.14
N ARG A 369 15.38 13.20 -15.47
CA ARG A 369 16.83 13.16 -15.73
C ARG A 369 17.59 13.17 -14.41
N VAL A 370 18.12 12.03 -14.01
CA VAL A 370 19.00 11.90 -12.84
C VAL A 370 20.41 11.60 -13.33
N GLY A 371 21.35 12.51 -13.09
CA GLY A 371 22.78 12.29 -13.38
C GLY A 371 23.11 11.99 -14.86
N GLY A 372 22.33 12.54 -15.81
CA GLY A 372 22.51 12.29 -17.24
C GLY A 372 21.77 11.06 -17.80
N SER A 373 21.11 10.26 -16.95
CA SER A 373 20.24 9.14 -17.33
C SER A 373 18.77 9.49 -17.12
N VAL A 374 17.87 8.99 -17.98
CA VAL A 374 16.42 9.13 -17.78
C VAL A 374 15.96 7.97 -16.88
N ALA A 375 15.67 8.26 -15.62
CA ALA A 375 14.97 7.35 -14.72
C ALA A 375 13.53 7.25 -15.19
N ILE A 376 13.10 6.03 -15.51
CA ILE A 376 11.74 5.75 -15.94
C ILE A 376 11.14 4.70 -15.01
N GLU A 377 10.17 5.10 -14.20
CA GLU A 377 9.52 4.20 -13.27
C GLU A 377 8.00 4.27 -13.40
N GLY A 378 7.36 3.10 -13.36
CA GLY A 378 5.92 3.00 -13.33
C GLY A 378 5.38 3.28 -11.92
N PRO A 379 4.08 3.55 -11.80
CA PRO A 379 3.44 3.81 -10.51
C PRO A 379 3.49 2.59 -9.60
N VAL A 380 3.45 2.85 -8.29
CA VAL A 380 3.18 1.83 -7.27
C VAL A 380 1.72 1.42 -7.39
N THR A 381 1.46 0.13 -7.59
CA THR A 381 0.09 -0.36 -7.82
C THR A 381 -0.28 -1.51 -6.90
N ILE A 382 -1.44 -1.38 -6.26
CA ILE A 382 -2.09 -2.43 -5.47
C ILE A 382 -3.50 -2.59 -6.02
N ALA A 383 -3.78 -3.73 -6.63
CA ALA A 383 -5.10 -4.02 -7.17
C ALA A 383 -6.17 -4.07 -6.08
N SER A 384 -7.43 -3.89 -6.46
CA SER A 384 -8.56 -4.00 -5.54
C SER A 384 -8.62 -5.34 -4.84
N GLN A 385 -9.30 -5.32 -3.70
CA GLN A 385 -9.73 -6.49 -2.95
C GLN A 385 -10.33 -7.60 -3.83
N HIS A 386 -11.06 -7.26 -4.90
CA HIS A 386 -11.64 -8.24 -5.83
C HIS A 386 -10.63 -9.16 -6.51
N VAL A 387 -9.40 -8.70 -6.70
CA VAL A 387 -8.31 -9.48 -7.30
C VAL A 387 -7.36 -9.96 -6.22
N LEU A 388 -7.00 -9.08 -5.28
CA LEU A 388 -6.05 -9.41 -4.23
C LEU A 388 -6.57 -10.42 -3.21
N GLY A 389 -7.86 -10.41 -2.92
CA GLY A 389 -8.47 -11.38 -2.01
C GLY A 389 -8.31 -12.82 -2.49
N PRO A 390 -8.80 -13.16 -3.70
CA PRO A 390 -8.51 -14.45 -4.32
C PRO A 390 -7.01 -14.73 -4.48
N THR A 391 -6.20 -13.73 -4.79
CA THR A 391 -4.73 -13.92 -4.94
C THR A 391 -4.09 -14.36 -3.62
N ALA A 392 -4.36 -13.65 -2.53
CA ALA A 392 -3.87 -13.97 -1.20
C ALA A 392 -4.38 -15.34 -0.74
N LEU A 393 -5.68 -15.62 -0.94
CA LEU A 393 -6.29 -16.87 -0.52
C LEU A 393 -5.69 -18.08 -1.25
N VAL A 394 -5.61 -18.02 -2.58
CA VAL A 394 -5.02 -19.10 -3.37
C VAL A 394 -3.54 -19.29 -3.00
N ARG A 395 -2.80 -18.23 -2.71
CA ARG A 395 -1.41 -18.35 -2.23
C ARG A 395 -1.28 -19.02 -0.87
N LEU A 396 -2.16 -18.72 0.08
CA LEU A 396 -2.18 -19.41 1.37
C LEU A 396 -2.42 -20.91 1.17
N LEU A 397 -3.37 -21.28 0.30
CA LEU A 397 -3.64 -22.68 -0.06
C LEU A 397 -2.45 -23.33 -0.77
N VAL A 398 -1.75 -22.61 -1.65
CA VAL A 398 -0.51 -23.07 -2.31
C VAL A 398 0.55 -23.43 -1.27
N VAL A 399 0.81 -22.56 -0.29
CA VAL A 399 1.81 -22.83 0.76
C VAL A 399 1.42 -24.07 1.58
N LEU A 400 0.15 -24.20 1.94
CA LEU A 400 -0.34 -25.39 2.66
C LEU A 400 -0.21 -26.68 1.81
N ALA A 401 -0.51 -26.61 0.52
CA ALA A 401 -0.38 -27.74 -0.40
C ALA A 401 1.10 -28.11 -0.61
N GLN A 402 1.97 -27.13 -0.84
CA GLN A 402 3.42 -27.31 -0.98
C GLN A 402 4.03 -28.01 0.24
N ARG A 403 3.53 -27.71 1.44
CA ARG A 403 3.93 -28.34 2.70
C ARG A 403 3.24 -29.67 3.00
N LYS A 404 2.38 -30.15 2.10
CA LYS A 404 1.54 -31.34 2.28
C LYS A 404 0.67 -31.27 3.54
N ALA A 405 0.29 -30.07 3.95
CA ALA A 405 -0.52 -29.82 5.13
C ALA A 405 -2.02 -29.72 4.80
N LEU A 406 -2.36 -29.28 3.57
CA LEU A 406 -3.73 -28.97 3.16
C LEU A 406 -4.70 -30.15 3.37
N ASP A 407 -4.33 -31.35 2.92
CA ASP A 407 -5.17 -32.56 3.02
C ASP A 407 -5.44 -32.98 4.47
N GLY A 408 -4.51 -32.69 5.38
CA GLY A 408 -4.60 -33.06 6.78
C GLY A 408 -5.60 -32.20 7.58
N ILE A 409 -5.90 -30.98 7.13
CA ILE A 409 -6.67 -29.99 7.89
C ILE A 409 -8.08 -30.49 8.22
N GLN A 410 -8.73 -31.17 7.28
CA GLN A 410 -10.08 -31.70 7.47
C GLN A 410 -10.17 -32.75 8.59
N THR A 411 -9.04 -33.36 8.96
CA THR A 411 -8.98 -34.41 9.99
C THR A 411 -8.63 -33.87 11.39
N LEU A 412 -8.28 -32.60 11.49
CA LEU A 412 -7.93 -31.97 12.77
C LEU A 412 -9.11 -31.97 13.74
N LYS A 413 -8.85 -32.36 14.98
CA LYS A 413 -9.85 -32.34 16.08
C LYS A 413 -9.70 -31.16 17.03
N LYS A 414 -8.57 -30.46 16.95
CA LYS A 414 -8.22 -29.31 17.79
C LYS A 414 -7.50 -28.28 16.94
N ALA A 415 -7.71 -27.01 17.26
CA ALA A 415 -7.01 -25.91 16.60
C ALA A 415 -5.49 -26.09 16.79
N PRO A 416 -4.67 -25.88 15.74
CA PRO A 416 -3.22 -25.87 15.87
C PRO A 416 -2.75 -24.83 16.88
N ALA A 417 -1.64 -25.14 17.56
CA ALA A 417 -1.02 -24.18 18.47
C ALA A 417 -0.46 -22.99 17.68
N GLY A 418 -0.69 -21.77 18.17
CA GLY A 418 -0.27 -20.54 17.50
C GLY A 418 -1.24 -20.04 16.43
N LEU A 419 -2.44 -20.61 16.34
CA LEU A 419 -3.54 -20.04 15.54
C LEU A 419 -4.00 -18.72 16.16
N SER A 420 -4.36 -17.76 15.32
CA SER A 420 -4.80 -16.44 15.77
C SER A 420 -6.03 -16.50 16.67
N THR A 421 -6.14 -15.60 17.65
CA THR A 421 -7.30 -15.54 18.55
C THR A 421 -8.62 -15.25 17.83
N SER A 422 -8.58 -14.62 16.66
CA SER A 422 -9.76 -14.35 15.82
C SER A 422 -10.10 -15.52 14.87
N THR A 423 -9.26 -16.55 14.81
CA THR A 423 -9.40 -17.68 13.89
C THR A 423 -9.76 -18.97 14.62
N SER A 424 -10.84 -19.60 14.20
CA SER A 424 -11.30 -20.91 14.71
C SER A 424 -10.92 -22.05 13.76
N LEU A 425 -10.73 -23.25 14.31
CA LEU A 425 -10.55 -24.46 13.50
C LEU A 425 -11.69 -24.67 12.50
N ASN A 426 -12.93 -24.38 12.90
CA ASN A 426 -14.09 -24.54 12.03
C ASN A 426 -14.01 -23.63 10.79
N GLN A 427 -13.51 -22.40 10.93
CA GLN A 427 -13.26 -21.51 9.79
C GLN A 427 -12.17 -22.09 8.89
N VAL A 428 -11.05 -22.55 9.47
CA VAL A 428 -9.93 -23.14 8.72
C VAL A 428 -10.40 -24.38 7.94
N GLN A 429 -11.15 -25.29 8.57
CA GLN A 429 -11.71 -26.48 7.93
C GLN A 429 -12.73 -26.12 6.85
N HIS A 430 -13.62 -25.16 7.11
CA HIS A 430 -14.57 -24.71 6.10
C HIS A 430 -13.86 -24.17 4.85
N ILE A 431 -12.89 -23.27 5.02
CA ILE A 431 -12.21 -22.59 3.91
C ILE A 431 -11.35 -23.56 3.09
N THR A 432 -10.72 -24.53 3.77
CA THR A 432 -9.86 -25.55 3.13
C THR A 432 -10.63 -26.78 2.65
N HIS A 433 -11.96 -26.80 2.77
CA HIS A 433 -12.77 -27.90 2.27
C HIS A 433 -12.65 -27.99 0.73
N PRO A 434 -12.49 -29.19 0.13
CA PRO A 434 -12.30 -29.32 -1.33
C PRO A 434 -13.35 -28.59 -2.17
N ASP A 435 -14.62 -28.63 -1.79
CA ASP A 435 -15.70 -27.92 -2.50
C ASP A 435 -15.55 -26.39 -2.45
N ILE A 436 -15.06 -25.87 -1.32
CA ILE A 436 -14.80 -24.45 -1.17
C ILE A 436 -13.59 -24.04 -2.01
N ILE A 437 -12.54 -24.87 -2.05
CA ILE A 437 -11.38 -24.65 -2.92
C ILE A 437 -11.79 -24.62 -4.40
N ARG A 438 -12.60 -25.58 -4.87
CA ARG A 438 -13.16 -25.56 -6.24
C ARG A 438 -13.92 -24.26 -6.53
N ARG A 439 -14.74 -23.81 -5.58
CA ARG A 439 -15.47 -22.55 -5.71
C ARG A 439 -14.53 -21.34 -5.81
N ILE A 440 -13.48 -21.31 -4.99
CA ILE A 440 -12.47 -20.23 -5.00
C ILE A 440 -11.71 -20.20 -6.34
N ILE A 441 -11.34 -21.35 -6.91
CA ILE A 441 -10.69 -21.43 -8.21
C ILE A 441 -11.61 -20.86 -9.30
N ASN A 442 -12.88 -21.24 -9.32
CA ASN A 442 -13.86 -20.71 -10.28
C ASN A 442 -14.07 -19.18 -10.15
N ILE A 443 -14.10 -18.66 -8.91
CA ILE A 443 -14.14 -17.22 -8.66
C ILE A 443 -12.87 -16.56 -9.22
N SER A 444 -11.70 -17.14 -8.96
CA SER A 444 -10.41 -16.64 -9.43
C SER A 444 -10.34 -16.55 -10.96
N GLN A 445 -10.74 -17.61 -11.65
CA GLN A 445 -10.86 -17.65 -13.13
C GLN A 445 -11.74 -16.52 -13.66
N SER A 446 -12.91 -16.32 -13.04
CA SER A 446 -13.83 -15.24 -13.43
C SER A 446 -13.19 -13.86 -13.24
N ARG A 447 -12.46 -13.65 -12.14
CA ARG A 447 -11.77 -12.38 -11.85
C ARG A 447 -10.58 -12.12 -12.77
N ILE A 448 -9.82 -13.16 -13.14
CA ILE A 448 -8.74 -13.08 -14.13
C ILE A 448 -9.31 -12.56 -15.46
N LEU A 449 -10.40 -13.16 -15.95
CA LEU A 449 -11.04 -12.75 -17.19
C LEU A 449 -11.59 -11.32 -17.13
N GLU A 450 -12.33 -10.99 -16.08
CA GLU A 450 -12.89 -9.65 -15.86
C GLU A 450 -11.80 -8.58 -15.79
N ARG A 451 -10.74 -8.81 -15.00
CA ARG A 451 -9.63 -7.87 -14.84
C ARG A 451 -8.86 -7.68 -16.14
N THR A 452 -8.65 -8.75 -16.90
CA THR A 452 -8.00 -8.69 -18.22
C THR A 452 -8.85 -7.91 -19.21
N GLU A 453 -10.16 -8.11 -19.24
CA GLU A 453 -11.03 -7.37 -20.16
C GLU A 453 -11.13 -5.89 -19.79
N ARG A 454 -11.18 -5.54 -18.49
CA ARG A 454 -11.10 -4.13 -18.04
C ARG A 454 -9.82 -3.46 -18.54
N GLY A 455 -8.68 -4.14 -18.49
CA GLY A 455 -7.43 -3.63 -19.05
C GLY A 455 -7.51 -3.36 -20.56
N ARG A 456 -8.15 -4.26 -21.33
CA ARG A 456 -8.38 -4.06 -22.77
C ARG A 456 -9.35 -2.92 -23.06
N GLN A 457 -10.42 -2.81 -22.30
CA GLN A 457 -11.41 -1.74 -22.43
C GLN A 457 -10.76 -0.39 -22.18
N ARG A 458 -9.93 -0.27 -21.14
CA ARG A 458 -9.23 0.97 -20.82
C ARG A 458 -8.38 1.48 -21.99
N ILE A 459 -7.59 0.59 -22.61
CA ILE A 459 -6.75 0.91 -23.77
C ILE A 459 -7.57 1.35 -24.99
N LYS A 460 -8.78 0.81 -25.15
CA LYS A 460 -9.68 1.20 -26.26
C LYS A 460 -10.25 2.60 -26.04
N GLU A 461 -10.62 2.92 -24.80
CA GLU A 461 -11.32 4.15 -24.45
C GLU A 461 -10.39 5.35 -24.33
N LYS A 462 -9.15 5.16 -23.85
CA LYS A 462 -8.22 6.27 -23.58
C LYS A 462 -6.75 5.85 -23.74
N LYS A 463 -5.90 6.76 -24.20
CA LYS A 463 -4.52 6.48 -24.68
C LYS A 463 -3.45 7.44 -24.15
N ASP A 464 -3.64 8.04 -22.97
CA ASP A 464 -2.51 8.68 -22.31
C ASP A 464 -1.65 7.63 -21.59
N ASP A 465 -0.44 8.03 -21.18
CA ASP A 465 0.50 7.12 -20.52
C ASP A 465 -0.02 6.63 -19.16
N ALA A 466 -0.86 7.42 -18.48
CA ALA A 466 -1.47 7.03 -17.22
C ALA A 466 -2.46 5.87 -17.42
N ASP A 467 -3.26 5.92 -18.49
CA ASP A 467 -4.18 4.86 -18.87
C ASP A 467 -3.44 3.60 -19.33
N ILE A 468 -2.30 3.74 -20.02
CA ILE A 468 -1.45 2.60 -20.39
C ILE A 468 -0.83 1.96 -19.14
N ASN A 469 -0.34 2.75 -18.19
CA ASN A 469 0.19 2.26 -16.91
C ASN A 469 -0.89 1.54 -16.08
N LEU A 470 -2.09 2.10 -16.01
CA LEU A 470 -3.22 1.48 -15.33
C LEU A 470 -3.65 0.18 -16.01
N ALA A 471 -3.72 0.14 -17.35
CA ALA A 471 -4.00 -1.11 -18.06
C ALA A 471 -2.89 -2.15 -17.84
N CYS A 472 -1.63 -1.72 -17.78
CA CYS A 472 -0.50 -2.58 -17.42
C CYS A 472 -0.68 -3.20 -16.04
N SER A 473 -1.05 -2.42 -15.02
CA SER A 473 -1.29 -2.93 -13.66
C SER A 473 -2.48 -3.91 -13.59
N MET A 474 -3.52 -3.68 -14.39
CA MET A 474 -4.64 -4.62 -14.53
C MET A 474 -4.17 -5.97 -15.11
N PHE A 475 -3.34 -5.96 -16.15
CA PHE A 475 -2.78 -7.19 -16.69
C PHE A 475 -1.81 -7.89 -15.74
N VAL A 476 -0.97 -7.14 -15.03
CA VAL A 476 -0.02 -7.70 -14.04
C VAL A 476 -0.76 -8.37 -12.88
N SER A 477 -1.78 -7.71 -12.32
CA SER A 477 -2.59 -8.28 -11.24
C SER A 477 -3.41 -9.51 -11.70
N SER A 478 -3.88 -9.52 -12.94
CA SER A 478 -4.51 -10.70 -13.56
C SER A 478 -3.52 -11.87 -13.71
N ALA A 479 -2.30 -11.59 -14.20
CA ALA A 479 -1.24 -12.58 -14.31
C ALA A 479 -0.83 -13.14 -12.94
N GLU A 480 -0.74 -12.29 -11.91
CA GLU A 480 -0.42 -12.69 -10.55
C GLU A 480 -1.42 -13.72 -9.99
N LEU A 481 -2.72 -13.45 -10.15
CA LEU A 481 -3.78 -14.37 -9.74
C LEU A 481 -3.76 -15.67 -10.55
N ALA A 482 -3.57 -15.58 -11.87
CA ALA A 482 -3.46 -16.75 -12.74
C ALA A 482 -2.28 -17.65 -12.37
N ALA A 483 -1.12 -17.06 -12.04
CA ALA A 483 0.05 -17.79 -11.57
C ALA A 483 -0.21 -18.51 -10.25
N ALA A 484 -0.94 -17.88 -9.31
CA ALA A 484 -1.33 -18.52 -8.06
C ALA A 484 -2.23 -19.75 -8.30
N VAL A 485 -3.20 -19.67 -9.21
CA VAL A 485 -4.08 -20.81 -9.56
C VAL A 485 -3.30 -21.95 -10.20
N VAL A 486 -2.39 -21.66 -11.13
CA VAL A 486 -1.50 -22.67 -11.75
C VAL A 486 -0.62 -23.33 -10.69
N ALA A 487 -0.08 -22.57 -9.75
CA ALA A 487 0.73 -23.10 -8.65
C ALA A 487 -0.11 -24.02 -7.74
N LEU A 488 -1.36 -23.66 -7.46
CA LEU A 488 -2.24 -24.49 -6.61
C LEU A 488 -2.48 -25.85 -7.25
N ASP A 489 -2.82 -25.88 -8.53
CA ASP A 489 -2.99 -27.13 -9.27
C ASP A 489 -1.70 -27.98 -9.26
N THR A 490 -0.55 -27.33 -9.47
CA THR A 490 0.76 -28.00 -9.45
C THR A 490 1.07 -28.63 -8.09
N TYR A 491 0.90 -27.89 -7.00
CA TYR A 491 1.22 -28.37 -5.64
C TYR A 491 0.15 -29.29 -5.03
N THR A 492 -1.03 -29.36 -5.64
CA THR A 492 -2.07 -30.33 -5.30
C THR A 492 -2.03 -31.55 -6.23
N GLU A 493 -0.97 -31.71 -7.03
CA GLU A 493 -0.74 -32.85 -7.92
C GLU A 493 -1.93 -33.09 -8.89
N GLY A 494 -2.58 -32.01 -9.35
CA GLY A 494 -3.67 -32.07 -10.31
C GLY A 494 -5.05 -32.36 -9.73
N VAL A 495 -5.22 -32.37 -8.40
CA VAL A 495 -6.54 -32.59 -7.75
C VAL A 495 -7.61 -31.59 -8.25
N TYR A 496 -7.19 -30.39 -8.65
CA TYR A 496 -8.07 -29.33 -9.14
C TYR A 496 -7.86 -28.98 -10.63
N ALA A 497 -7.30 -29.90 -11.42
CA ALA A 497 -6.93 -29.64 -12.82
C ALA A 497 -8.14 -29.23 -13.68
N ALA A 498 -9.32 -29.79 -13.41
CA ALA A 498 -10.54 -29.46 -14.13
C ALA A 498 -10.99 -28.00 -13.90
N GLU A 499 -10.94 -27.52 -12.66
CA GLU A 499 -11.29 -26.14 -12.30
C GLU A 499 -10.18 -25.14 -12.67
N ALA A 500 -8.92 -25.57 -12.63
CA ALA A 500 -7.76 -24.75 -12.98
C ALA A 500 -7.56 -24.60 -14.50
N LEU A 501 -8.22 -25.43 -15.32
CA LEU A 501 -8.11 -25.41 -16.78
C LEU A 501 -8.34 -24.00 -17.34
N GLY A 502 -7.38 -23.52 -18.13
CA GLY A 502 -7.40 -22.20 -18.75
C GLY A 502 -6.63 -21.14 -17.97
N ALA A 503 -6.24 -21.40 -16.71
CA ALA A 503 -5.50 -20.44 -15.90
C ALA A 503 -4.11 -20.16 -16.51
N ARG A 504 -3.43 -21.20 -16.99
CA ARG A 504 -2.10 -21.04 -17.62
C ARG A 504 -2.20 -20.26 -18.93
N LYS A 505 -3.23 -20.51 -19.75
CA LYS A 505 -3.50 -19.69 -20.94
C LYS A 505 -3.74 -18.22 -20.57
N GLN A 506 -4.53 -17.93 -19.54
CA GLN A 506 -4.77 -16.54 -19.14
C GLN A 506 -3.49 -15.87 -18.61
N LEU A 507 -2.64 -16.61 -17.89
CA LEU A 507 -1.33 -16.13 -17.46
C LEU A 507 -0.48 -15.65 -18.65
N VAL A 508 -0.36 -16.47 -19.69
CA VAL A 508 0.40 -16.13 -20.92
C VAL A 508 -0.17 -14.88 -21.61
N ILE A 509 -1.50 -14.78 -21.71
CA ILE A 509 -2.17 -13.64 -22.35
C ILE A 509 -1.96 -12.36 -21.54
N ALA A 510 -2.16 -12.42 -20.23
CA ALA A 510 -2.03 -11.28 -19.33
C ALA A 510 -0.59 -10.74 -19.33
N LEU A 511 0.42 -11.60 -19.16
CA LEU A 511 1.83 -11.20 -19.22
C LEU A 511 2.21 -10.63 -20.59
N GLY A 512 1.72 -11.22 -21.68
CA GLY A 512 1.95 -10.69 -23.02
C GLY A 512 1.37 -9.28 -23.20
N ASN A 513 0.17 -9.03 -22.70
CA ASN A 513 -0.45 -7.71 -22.76
C ASN A 513 0.27 -6.70 -21.87
N ALA A 514 0.68 -7.10 -20.65
CA ALA A 514 1.49 -6.27 -19.77
C ALA A 514 2.82 -5.88 -20.44
N SER A 515 3.49 -6.84 -21.11
CA SER A 515 4.71 -6.60 -21.89
C SER A 515 4.48 -5.58 -23.00
N GLN A 516 3.36 -5.67 -23.73
CA GLN A 516 3.01 -4.67 -24.74
C GLN A 516 2.82 -3.28 -24.16
N MET A 517 2.13 -3.15 -23.01
CA MET A 517 1.92 -1.85 -22.38
C MET A 517 3.24 -1.24 -21.93
N ALA A 518 4.13 -2.05 -21.34
CA ALA A 518 5.46 -1.62 -20.96
C ALA A 518 6.30 -1.19 -22.18
N LEU A 519 6.20 -1.87 -23.33
CA LEU A 519 6.85 -1.43 -24.59
C LEU A 519 6.33 -0.07 -25.06
N ASN A 520 5.01 0.14 -25.01
CA ASN A 520 4.40 1.40 -25.43
C ASN A 520 4.89 2.58 -24.59
N LEU A 521 5.20 2.35 -23.30
CA LEU A 521 5.76 3.34 -22.38
C LEU A 521 7.29 3.46 -22.45
N GLY A 522 7.97 2.63 -23.25
CA GLY A 522 9.43 2.58 -23.30
C GLY A 522 10.08 1.97 -22.06
N TYR A 523 9.35 1.18 -21.27
CA TYR A 523 9.83 0.49 -20.08
C TYR A 523 10.44 -0.86 -20.49
N TYR A 524 11.52 -0.84 -21.25
CA TYR A 524 12.03 -2.03 -21.94
C TYR A 524 12.42 -3.17 -21.01
N GLN A 525 13.03 -2.89 -19.84
CA GLN A 525 13.34 -3.93 -18.86
C GLN A 525 12.06 -4.62 -18.32
N ARG A 526 11.04 -3.84 -17.97
CA ARG A 526 9.73 -4.34 -17.52
C ARG A 526 9.06 -5.17 -18.63
N ALA A 527 9.06 -4.65 -19.86
CA ALA A 527 8.53 -5.34 -21.02
C ALA A 527 9.20 -6.70 -21.27
N LEU A 528 10.53 -6.74 -21.16
CA LEU A 528 11.33 -7.94 -21.32
C LEU A 528 10.97 -8.99 -20.25
N HIS A 529 10.91 -8.58 -18.98
CA HIS A 529 10.55 -9.49 -17.88
C HIS A 529 9.17 -10.12 -18.07
N TYR A 530 8.16 -9.31 -18.42
CA TYR A 530 6.81 -9.80 -18.68
C TYR A 530 6.75 -10.69 -19.91
N GLY A 531 7.44 -10.32 -20.99
CA GLY A 531 7.51 -11.11 -22.23
C GLY A 531 8.15 -12.48 -21.98
N CYS A 532 9.28 -12.53 -21.28
CA CYS A 532 9.94 -13.78 -20.92
C CYS A 532 9.09 -14.65 -20.00
N GLY A 533 8.42 -14.06 -19.01
CA GLY A 533 7.45 -14.79 -18.17
C GLY A 533 6.31 -15.38 -19.01
N ALA A 534 5.81 -14.65 -20.00
CA ALA A 534 4.75 -15.12 -20.89
C ALA A 534 5.20 -16.29 -21.77
N VAL A 535 6.43 -16.25 -22.30
CA VAL A 535 7.01 -17.37 -23.07
C VAL A 535 7.26 -18.57 -22.18
N SER A 536 7.86 -18.37 -21.01
CA SER A 536 8.14 -19.46 -20.05
C SER A 536 6.85 -20.14 -19.58
N ALA A 537 5.78 -19.38 -19.34
CA ALA A 537 4.47 -19.94 -18.98
C ALA A 537 3.76 -20.66 -20.14
N ALA A 538 4.17 -20.40 -21.39
CA ALA A 538 3.64 -21.07 -22.57
C ALA A 538 4.43 -22.36 -22.90
N GLU A 539 5.61 -22.55 -22.33
CA GLU A 539 6.37 -23.80 -22.44
C GLU A 539 5.56 -24.95 -21.83
N ASP A 540 5.46 -26.05 -22.57
CA ASP A 540 4.73 -27.26 -22.19
C ASP A 540 3.28 -27.02 -21.72
N ILE A 541 2.63 -25.99 -22.29
CA ILE A 541 1.21 -25.77 -22.02
C ILE A 541 0.37 -26.92 -22.60
N PRO A 542 -0.50 -27.57 -21.79
CA PRO A 542 -1.37 -28.64 -22.28
C PRO A 542 -2.25 -28.18 -23.45
N VAL A 543 -2.52 -29.06 -24.41
CA VAL A 543 -3.31 -28.73 -25.61
C VAL A 543 -4.73 -28.32 -25.23
N GLU A 544 -5.25 -28.90 -24.15
CA GLU A 544 -6.57 -28.67 -23.58
C GLU A 544 -6.76 -27.22 -23.11
N GLU A 545 -5.68 -26.50 -22.77
CA GLU A 545 -5.73 -25.06 -22.46
C GLU A 545 -6.13 -24.23 -23.69
N GLY A 546 -5.88 -24.74 -24.90
CA GLY A 546 -6.26 -24.10 -26.16
C GLY A 546 -5.58 -22.75 -26.38
N LEU A 547 -4.28 -22.64 -26.08
CA LEU A 547 -3.48 -21.46 -26.40
C LEU A 547 -3.21 -21.41 -27.90
N ASN A 548 -3.53 -20.28 -28.54
CA ASN A 548 -3.25 -20.09 -29.95
C ASN A 548 -1.73 -19.87 -30.16
N PRO A 549 -1.05 -20.65 -31.03
CA PRO A 549 0.40 -20.54 -31.25
C PRO A 549 0.88 -19.13 -31.64
N SER A 550 0.04 -18.35 -32.33
CA SER A 550 0.34 -16.96 -32.70
C SER A 550 0.53 -16.03 -31.48
N ILE A 551 0.02 -16.40 -30.31
CA ILE A 551 0.23 -15.65 -29.06
C ILE A 551 1.69 -15.82 -28.60
N THR A 552 2.22 -17.05 -28.65
CA THR A 552 3.62 -17.33 -28.31
C THR A 552 4.57 -16.59 -29.25
N GLU A 553 4.29 -16.61 -30.56
CA GLU A 553 5.07 -15.84 -31.55
C GLU A 553 5.02 -14.32 -31.28
N LYS A 554 3.84 -13.79 -30.91
CA LYS A 554 3.70 -12.37 -30.53
C LYS A 554 4.54 -12.03 -29.30
N ASN A 555 4.54 -12.89 -28.28
CA ASN A 555 5.33 -12.67 -27.07
C ASN A 555 6.83 -12.74 -27.36
N GLN A 556 7.28 -13.64 -28.24
CA GLN A 556 8.67 -13.68 -28.69
C GLN A 556 9.09 -12.39 -29.41
N ARG A 557 8.23 -11.83 -30.28
CA ARG A 557 8.50 -10.54 -30.92
C ARG A 557 8.63 -9.40 -29.90
N ARG A 558 7.80 -9.39 -28.86
CA ARG A 558 7.87 -8.38 -27.78
C ARG A 558 9.18 -8.46 -27.00
N ILE A 559 9.68 -9.68 -26.73
CA ILE A 559 11.00 -9.90 -26.13
C ILE A 559 12.10 -9.29 -27.01
N ASN A 560 12.06 -9.55 -28.33
CA ASN A 560 13.06 -9.01 -29.26
C ASN A 560 13.03 -7.47 -29.29
N GLN A 561 11.84 -6.87 -29.37
CA GLN A 561 11.66 -5.41 -29.33
C GLN A 561 12.17 -4.80 -28.01
N ALA A 562 11.94 -5.47 -26.89
CA ALA A 562 12.44 -5.02 -25.60
C ALA A 562 13.98 -5.07 -25.53
N ASN A 563 14.60 -6.12 -26.07
CA ASN A 563 16.06 -6.22 -26.15
C ASN A 563 16.67 -5.14 -27.06
N GLU A 564 16.06 -4.89 -28.22
CA GLU A 564 16.47 -3.80 -29.12
C GLU A 564 16.40 -2.44 -28.41
N GLY A 565 15.31 -2.18 -27.66
CA GLY A 565 15.14 -0.95 -26.88
C GLY A 565 16.17 -0.78 -25.75
N LEU A 566 16.61 -1.88 -25.13
CA LEU A 566 17.68 -1.85 -24.11
C LEU A 566 19.06 -1.60 -24.70
N GLN A 567 19.32 -1.98 -25.96
CA GLN A 567 20.61 -1.76 -26.63
C GLN A 567 20.78 -0.33 -27.20
N CYS A 568 19.67 0.35 -27.47
CA CYS A 568 19.65 1.71 -28.02
C CYS A 568 19.75 2.82 -26.95
N ARG A 569 19.82 2.47 -25.67
CA ARG A 569 20.09 3.38 -24.54
C ARG A 569 21.52 3.19 -24.06
#